data_AF-A0A7C6ST85-F1
#
_entry.id   AF-A0A7C6ST85-F1
#
_cell.length_a   1.000
_cell.length_b   1.000
_cell.length_c   1.000
_cell.angle_alpha   90.00
_cell.angle_beta   90.00
_cell.angle_gamma   90.00
#
_symmetry.space_group_name_H-M   'P 1'
#
loop_
_entity.id
_entity.type
_entity.pdbx_description
1 polymer ?
#
loop_
_entity_poly.entity_id
_entity_poly.type
_entity_poly.pdbx_seq_one_letter_code
_entity_poly.pdbx_strand_id
1 'polypeptide(L)'
;MYSKILPFNKTLLKKDWKMTKWLCFVVVGILFFTMTLGVISTYKNFQITLNEVEKYPERYTDFDEYEYKKMLQHALQRGFTRLTGIEPILIVFVPIIVAALLFGEEKRKKTFEVLSAMPFTRWEIFFNKVIMAYINIALPFLLNAAIMIAALGFSKGLRDFYSASMVIYWLGADAFRLFVILSFSLLFASSTGTTGSQLVLTIIFFIFPLGFAGLIDMNMYMWGYSSFVIDDFLNIFVRYTILDILNNIENVSISFHLISAIVMLIASKFLFEHNKLERSGETLEFESMETFFKVGVAVCTSLLLGVIFDGFGDLNIYRSGNSILAVLGYIVGLLLGWFIASYSIKTNRAKA
;
A
#
# COMPACT_ATOMS: atom_id res chain seq x y z
N MET A 1 -41.19 7.03 11.19
CA MET A 1 -39.91 7.64 11.60
C MET A 1 -38.94 6.51 11.95
N TYR A 2 -38.29 5.92 10.95
CA TYR A 2 -37.31 4.84 11.17
C TYR A 2 -35.97 5.49 11.52
N SER A 3 -35.54 5.34 12.78
CA SER A 3 -34.17 5.67 13.19
C SER A 3 -33.21 4.73 12.47
N LYS A 4 -32.66 5.17 11.33
CA LYS A 4 -31.53 4.51 10.66
C LYS A 4 -30.27 4.82 11.46
N ILE A 5 -29.96 3.97 12.44
CA ILE A 5 -28.74 4.09 13.25
C ILE A 5 -27.48 3.84 12.41
N LEU A 6 -27.58 3.11 11.28
CA LEU A 6 -26.53 2.99 10.27
C LEU A 6 -27.03 3.46 8.90
N PRO A 7 -26.22 4.24 8.15
CA PRO A 7 -26.49 4.67 6.77
C PRO A 7 -26.25 3.53 5.76
N PHE A 8 -26.79 2.34 6.05
CA PHE A 8 -26.54 1.12 5.29
C PHE A 8 -27.61 0.89 4.22
N ASN A 9 -27.19 0.52 3.01
CA ASN A 9 -28.11 0.22 1.92
C ASN A 9 -27.69 -1.03 1.13
N LYS A 10 -28.53 -2.07 1.20
CA LYS A 10 -28.29 -3.37 0.56
C LYS A 10 -28.20 -3.29 -0.97
N THR A 11 -28.93 -2.36 -1.60
CA THR A 11 -28.96 -2.19 -3.06
C THR A 11 -27.64 -1.59 -3.57
N LEU A 12 -27.14 -0.54 -2.89
CA LEU A 12 -25.83 0.04 -3.18
C LEU A 12 -24.72 -1.00 -3.01
N LEU A 13 -24.79 -1.74 -1.90
CA LEU A 13 -23.81 -2.78 -1.59
C LEU A 13 -23.76 -3.88 -2.66
N LYS A 14 -24.93 -4.36 -3.13
CA LYS A 14 -25.02 -5.36 -4.19
C LYS A 14 -24.44 -4.85 -5.52
N LYS A 15 -24.66 -3.57 -5.84
CA LYS A 15 -24.09 -2.92 -7.03
C LYS A 15 -22.56 -2.93 -6.94
N ASP A 16 -22.01 -2.40 -5.85
CA ASP A 16 -20.57 -2.25 -5.63
C ASP A 16 -19.86 -3.62 -5.56
N TRP A 17 -20.49 -4.64 -4.97
CA TRP A 17 -20.00 -6.01 -4.99
C TRP A 17 -19.94 -6.60 -6.40
N LYS A 18 -20.98 -6.41 -7.21
CA LYS A 18 -21.01 -6.94 -8.58
C LYS A 18 -19.84 -6.40 -9.41
N MET A 19 -19.45 -5.14 -9.18
CA MET A 19 -18.32 -4.51 -9.83
C MET A 19 -16.96 -5.04 -9.34
N THR A 20 -16.80 -5.22 -8.03
CA THR A 20 -15.48 -5.48 -7.43
C THR A 20 -15.19 -6.96 -7.15
N LYS A 21 -16.19 -7.85 -7.21
CA LYS A 21 -16.04 -9.27 -6.85
C LYS A 21 -14.97 -10.02 -7.65
N TRP A 22 -14.75 -9.67 -8.91
CA TRP A 22 -13.77 -10.36 -9.75
C TRP A 22 -12.35 -10.21 -9.18
N LEU A 23 -12.02 -9.01 -8.69
CA LEU A 23 -10.74 -8.71 -8.06
C LEU A 23 -10.57 -9.52 -6.77
N CYS A 24 -11.63 -9.58 -5.94
CA CYS A 24 -11.65 -10.42 -4.74
C CYS A 24 -11.35 -11.89 -5.07
N PHE A 25 -11.97 -12.47 -6.11
CA PHE A 25 -11.71 -13.86 -6.51
C PHE A 25 -10.29 -14.08 -7.04
N VAL A 26 -9.73 -13.11 -7.77
CA VAL A 26 -8.34 -13.16 -8.23
C VAL A 26 -7.39 -13.18 -7.03
N VAL A 27 -7.59 -12.30 -6.05
CA VAL A 27 -6.75 -12.24 -4.84
C VAL A 27 -6.90 -13.51 -3.98
N VAL A 28 -8.11 -14.07 -3.87
CA VAL A 28 -8.34 -15.38 -3.22
C VAL A 28 -7.47 -16.45 -3.86
N GLY A 29 -7.47 -16.52 -5.20
CA GLY A 29 -6.70 -17.49 -5.96
C GLY A 29 -5.20 -17.30 -5.77
N ILE A 30 -4.68 -16.07 -5.89
CA ILE A 30 -3.25 -15.78 -5.71
C ILE A 30 -2.79 -16.20 -4.31
N LEU A 31 -3.51 -15.76 -3.26
CA LEU A 31 -3.18 -16.12 -1.87
C LEU A 31 -3.27 -17.64 -1.62
N PHE A 32 -4.21 -18.31 -2.28
CA PHE A 32 -4.34 -19.76 -2.18
C PHE A 32 -3.10 -20.47 -2.72
N PHE A 33 -2.58 -20.04 -3.87
CA PHE A 33 -1.37 -20.64 -4.44
C PHE A 33 -0.10 -20.27 -3.68
N THR A 34 0.01 -19.03 -3.19
CA THR A 34 1.25 -18.55 -2.57
C THR A 34 1.37 -18.98 -1.12
N MET A 35 0.30 -18.84 -0.33
CA MET A 35 0.33 -19.12 1.11
C MET A 35 -0.30 -20.46 1.44
N THR A 36 -1.59 -20.64 1.16
CA THR A 36 -2.33 -21.84 1.60
C THR A 36 -1.73 -23.14 1.04
N LEU A 37 -1.47 -23.19 -0.26
CA LEU A 37 -0.79 -24.33 -0.89
C LEU A 37 0.67 -24.44 -0.47
N GLY A 38 1.36 -23.32 -0.21
CA GLY A 38 2.73 -23.34 0.34
C GLY A 38 2.80 -24.05 1.69
N VAL A 39 1.86 -23.77 2.58
CA VAL A 39 1.76 -24.40 3.90
C VAL A 39 1.44 -25.90 3.77
N ILE A 40 0.44 -26.26 2.96
CA ILE A 40 0.03 -27.66 2.76
C ILE A 40 1.14 -28.47 2.07
N SER A 41 1.79 -27.89 1.06
CA SER A 41 2.87 -28.56 0.33
C SER A 41 4.11 -28.78 1.17
N THR A 42 4.38 -27.95 2.19
CA THR A 42 5.53 -28.12 3.07
C THR A 42 5.51 -29.49 3.77
N TYR A 43 4.36 -29.87 4.35
CA TYR A 43 4.21 -31.20 4.96
C TYR A 43 4.35 -32.32 3.92
N LYS A 44 3.72 -32.15 2.75
CA LYS A 44 3.79 -33.15 1.67
C LYS A 44 5.23 -33.35 1.18
N ASN A 45 5.98 -32.27 0.98
CA ASN A 45 7.36 -32.29 0.55
C ASN A 45 8.27 -32.91 1.61
N PHE A 46 8.02 -32.64 2.90
CA PHE A 46 8.69 -33.32 3.99
C PHE A 46 8.51 -34.84 3.91
N GLN A 47 7.28 -35.32 3.77
CA GLN A 47 7.00 -36.75 3.62
C GLN A 47 7.63 -37.37 2.37
N ILE A 48 7.62 -36.65 1.23
CA ILE A 48 8.29 -37.10 0.00
C ILE A 48 9.80 -37.23 0.25
N THR A 49 10.41 -36.24 0.91
CA THR A 49 11.85 -36.26 1.21
C THR A 49 12.20 -37.45 2.09
N LEU A 50 11.40 -37.75 3.13
CA LEU A 50 11.62 -38.92 3.99
C LEU A 50 11.59 -40.24 3.20
N ASN A 51 10.60 -40.39 2.30
CA ASN A 51 10.51 -41.58 1.45
C ASN A 51 11.70 -41.70 0.49
N GLU A 52 12.25 -40.58 0.00
CA GLU A 52 13.44 -40.58 -0.86
C GLU A 52 14.72 -40.95 -0.10
N VAL A 53 14.86 -40.45 1.13
CA VAL A 53 15.97 -40.80 2.03
C VAL A 53 15.96 -42.29 2.36
N GLU A 54 14.78 -42.86 2.65
CA GLU A 54 14.62 -44.30 2.89
C GLU A 54 14.96 -45.13 1.65
N LYS A 55 14.56 -44.66 0.45
CA LYS A 55 14.77 -45.40 -0.81
C LYS A 55 16.20 -45.31 -1.33
N TYR A 56 16.90 -44.20 -1.08
CA TYR A 56 18.24 -43.94 -1.61
C TYR A 56 19.18 -43.36 -0.54
N PRO A 57 19.49 -44.09 0.54
CA PRO A 57 20.26 -43.58 1.66
C PRO A 57 21.65 -43.08 1.24
N GLU A 58 22.25 -43.70 0.21
CA GLU A 58 23.54 -43.31 -0.38
C GLU A 58 23.58 -41.84 -0.86
N ARG A 59 22.44 -41.26 -1.21
CA ARG A 59 22.34 -39.87 -1.71
C ARG A 59 22.17 -38.84 -0.60
N TYR A 60 21.88 -39.28 0.62
CA TYR A 60 21.49 -38.43 1.75
C TYR A 60 22.29 -38.79 3.00
N THR A 61 23.60 -39.03 2.85
CA THR A 61 24.49 -39.51 3.92
C THR A 61 24.56 -38.58 5.14
N ASP A 62 24.38 -37.27 4.93
CA ASP A 62 24.41 -36.24 5.99
C ASP A 62 23.00 -35.68 6.29
N PHE A 63 21.93 -36.35 5.88
CA PHE A 63 20.57 -35.87 6.12
C PHE A 63 20.14 -36.11 7.56
N ASP A 64 19.90 -35.02 8.28
CA ASP A 64 19.26 -35.05 9.59
C ASP A 64 17.78 -34.66 9.47
N GLU A 65 16.89 -35.62 9.76
CA GLU A 65 15.44 -35.42 9.72
C GLU A 65 14.98 -34.30 10.67
N TYR A 66 15.55 -34.24 11.87
CA TYR A 66 15.18 -33.25 12.89
C TYR A 66 15.58 -31.85 12.44
N GLU A 67 16.80 -31.67 11.93
CA GLU A 67 17.26 -30.38 11.40
C GLU A 67 16.43 -29.95 10.18
N TYR A 68 16.14 -30.87 9.25
CA TYR A 68 15.33 -30.58 8.08
C TYR A 68 13.90 -30.17 8.47
N LYS A 69 13.26 -30.90 9.39
CA LYS A 69 11.93 -30.54 9.92
C LYS A 69 11.95 -29.15 10.56
N LYS A 70 12.96 -28.86 11.38
CA LYS A 70 13.12 -27.58 12.07
C LYS A 70 13.32 -26.43 11.07
N MET A 71 14.11 -26.64 10.02
CA MET A 71 14.28 -25.67 8.94
C MET A 71 12.94 -25.33 8.26
N LEU A 72 12.12 -26.34 7.94
CA LEU A 72 10.80 -26.15 7.34
C LEU A 72 9.84 -25.40 8.28
N GLN A 73 9.82 -25.74 9.58
CA GLN A 73 9.05 -25.01 10.59
C GLN A 73 9.46 -23.54 10.65
N HIS A 74 10.76 -23.23 10.67
CA HIS A 74 11.25 -21.86 10.66
C HIS A 74 10.90 -21.12 9.35
N ALA A 75 10.89 -21.80 8.20
CA ALA A 75 10.45 -21.21 6.94
C ALA A 75 8.96 -20.82 6.99
N LEU A 76 8.10 -21.70 7.49
CA LEU A 76 6.67 -21.41 7.68
C LEU A 76 6.43 -20.29 8.68
N GLN A 77 7.10 -20.33 9.83
CA GLN A 77 6.99 -19.27 10.84
C GLN A 77 7.37 -17.91 10.26
N ARG A 78 8.41 -17.84 9.42
CA ARG A 78 8.77 -16.60 8.70
C ARG A 78 7.66 -16.16 7.74
N GLY A 79 7.04 -17.07 7.00
CA GLY A 79 5.91 -16.76 6.12
C GLY A 79 4.69 -16.22 6.87
N PHE A 80 4.40 -16.69 8.08
CA PHE A 80 3.28 -16.17 8.89
C PHE A 80 3.59 -14.86 9.60
N THR A 81 4.87 -14.52 9.83
CA THR A 81 5.26 -13.34 10.61
C THR A 81 5.67 -12.15 9.75
N ARG A 82 6.21 -12.40 8.55
CA ARG A 82 6.72 -11.38 7.64
C ARG A 82 6.03 -11.50 6.30
N LEU A 83 5.96 -10.38 5.58
CA LEU A 83 5.46 -10.37 4.21
C LEU A 83 6.44 -11.13 3.31
N THR A 84 5.93 -12.09 2.54
CA THR A 84 6.73 -12.91 1.64
C THR A 84 6.17 -12.96 0.22
N GLY A 85 7.05 -13.21 -0.76
CA GLY A 85 6.66 -13.36 -2.15
C GLY A 85 5.86 -12.16 -2.69
N ILE A 86 4.63 -12.43 -3.14
CA ILE A 86 3.74 -11.42 -3.75
C ILE A 86 2.87 -10.67 -2.73
N GLU A 87 2.87 -11.06 -1.45
CA GLU A 87 2.00 -10.45 -0.42
C GLU A 87 2.17 -8.93 -0.28
N PRO A 88 3.39 -8.35 -0.26
CA PRO A 88 3.54 -6.89 -0.18
C PRO A 88 2.83 -6.18 -1.33
N ILE A 89 2.91 -6.74 -2.54
CA ILE A 89 2.27 -6.19 -3.75
C ILE A 89 0.75 -6.25 -3.59
N LEU A 90 0.21 -7.36 -3.08
CA LEU A 90 -1.24 -7.47 -2.84
C LEU A 90 -1.71 -6.46 -1.79
N ILE A 91 -1.00 -6.34 -0.67
CA ILE A 91 -1.35 -5.44 0.43
C ILE A 91 -1.34 -3.97 -0.01
N VAL A 92 -0.40 -3.59 -0.87
CA VAL A 92 -0.29 -2.21 -1.36
C VAL A 92 -1.28 -1.95 -2.49
N PHE A 93 -1.26 -2.76 -3.56
CA PHE A 93 -1.97 -2.42 -4.79
C PHE A 93 -3.45 -2.80 -4.76
N VAL A 94 -3.86 -3.86 -4.05
CA VAL A 94 -5.28 -4.27 -4.05
C VAL A 94 -6.18 -3.20 -3.44
N PRO A 95 -5.90 -2.63 -2.25
CA PRO A 95 -6.75 -1.57 -1.71
C PRO A 95 -6.77 -0.32 -2.60
N ILE A 96 -5.64 0.00 -3.26
CA ILE A 96 -5.54 1.11 -4.21
C ILE A 96 -6.49 0.90 -5.40
N ILE A 97 -6.45 -0.29 -6.00
CA ILE A 97 -7.31 -0.64 -7.13
C ILE A 97 -8.78 -0.69 -6.69
N VAL A 98 -9.09 -1.29 -5.53
CA VAL A 98 -10.46 -1.37 -5.01
C VAL A 98 -11.05 0.02 -4.80
N ALA A 99 -10.31 0.93 -4.15
CA ALA A 99 -10.75 2.31 -3.98
C ALA A 99 -10.94 3.01 -5.34
N ALA A 100 -10.04 2.78 -6.30
CA ALA A 100 -10.12 3.36 -7.64
C ALA A 100 -11.32 2.85 -8.44
N LEU A 101 -11.69 1.57 -8.32
CA LEU A 101 -12.88 1.02 -8.94
C LEU A 101 -14.16 1.60 -8.31
N LEU A 102 -14.22 1.64 -6.98
CA LEU A 102 -15.42 2.08 -6.24
C LEU A 102 -15.71 3.57 -6.44
N PHE A 103 -14.69 4.42 -6.38
CA PHE A 103 -14.85 5.87 -6.53
C PHE A 103 -14.73 6.33 -7.98
N GLY A 104 -14.05 5.57 -8.84
CA GLY A 104 -13.87 5.88 -10.25
C GLY A 104 -15.16 5.83 -11.08
N GLU A 105 -16.16 5.02 -10.69
CA GLU A 105 -17.48 5.08 -11.33
C GLU A 105 -18.18 6.43 -11.14
N GLU A 106 -18.03 7.04 -9.97
CA GLU A 106 -18.69 8.30 -9.64
C GLU A 106 -18.05 9.48 -10.34
N LYS A 107 -16.74 9.37 -10.62
CA LYS A 107 -15.99 10.37 -11.38
C LYS A 107 -16.38 10.42 -12.87
N ARG A 108 -17.20 9.48 -13.37
CA ARG A 108 -17.75 9.53 -14.74
C ARG A 108 -19.01 10.41 -14.77
N LYS A 109 -18.94 11.53 -15.51
CA LYS A 109 -19.99 12.57 -15.61
C LYS A 109 -21.44 12.06 -15.67
N LYS A 110 -21.72 11.03 -16.49
CA LYS A 110 -23.09 10.48 -16.67
C LYS A 110 -23.63 9.71 -15.46
N THR A 111 -22.76 9.15 -14.63
CA THR A 111 -23.16 8.34 -13.47
C THR A 111 -23.42 9.23 -12.25
N PHE A 112 -22.71 10.36 -12.15
CA PHE A 112 -22.87 11.29 -11.04
C PHE A 112 -24.21 12.06 -11.09
N GLU A 113 -24.66 12.51 -12.27
CA GLU A 113 -25.97 13.18 -12.44
C GLU A 113 -27.13 12.27 -11.99
N VAL A 114 -27.04 10.98 -12.33
CA VAL A 114 -28.01 9.97 -11.89
C VAL A 114 -27.90 9.74 -10.37
N LEU A 115 -26.70 9.72 -9.79
CA LEU A 115 -26.48 9.61 -8.34
C LEU A 115 -27.02 10.82 -7.58
N SER A 116 -26.91 12.04 -8.13
CA SER A 116 -27.49 13.24 -7.51
C SER A 116 -29.02 13.25 -7.51
N ALA A 117 -29.65 12.46 -8.38
CA ALA A 117 -31.09 12.26 -8.41
C ALA A 117 -31.54 11.04 -7.57
N MET A 118 -30.61 10.23 -7.04
CA MET A 118 -30.96 9.09 -6.19
C MET A 118 -31.42 9.55 -4.80
N PRO A 119 -32.36 8.83 -4.15
CA PRO A 119 -32.83 9.12 -2.80
C PRO A 119 -31.82 8.66 -1.72
N PHE A 120 -30.52 8.87 -1.95
CA PHE A 120 -29.44 8.48 -1.03
C PHE A 120 -28.59 9.69 -0.66
N THR A 121 -28.21 9.78 0.60
CA THR A 121 -27.29 10.82 1.08
C THR A 121 -25.85 10.52 0.64
N ARG A 122 -25.02 11.57 0.48
CA ARG A 122 -23.58 11.41 0.22
C ARG A 122 -22.90 10.54 1.28
N TRP A 123 -23.36 10.63 2.53
CA TRP A 123 -22.88 9.82 3.63
C TRP A 123 -23.19 8.32 3.46
N GLU A 124 -24.44 7.97 3.09
CA GLU A 124 -24.82 6.58 2.79
C GLU A 124 -23.99 6.01 1.63
N ILE A 125 -23.71 6.81 0.60
CA ILE A 125 -22.89 6.38 -0.54
C ILE A 125 -21.47 6.09 -0.08
N PHE A 126 -20.82 7.05 0.59
CA PHE A 126 -19.46 6.90 1.09
C PHE A 126 -19.32 5.68 2.02
N PHE A 127 -20.20 5.56 3.00
CA PHE A 127 -20.14 4.50 3.99
C PHE A 127 -20.31 3.11 3.37
N ASN A 128 -21.24 2.94 2.42
CA ASN A 128 -21.39 1.66 1.71
C ASN A 128 -20.14 1.31 0.90
N LYS A 129 -19.50 2.29 0.26
CA LYS A 129 -18.23 2.06 -0.46
C LYS A 129 -17.11 1.65 0.48
N VAL A 130 -16.95 2.31 1.63
CA VAL A 130 -15.91 1.96 2.60
C VAL A 130 -16.10 0.53 3.09
N ILE A 131 -17.33 0.14 3.45
CA ILE A 131 -17.65 -1.24 3.82
C ILE A 131 -17.29 -2.20 2.69
N MET A 132 -17.69 -1.88 1.45
CA MET A 132 -17.42 -2.76 0.32
C MET A 132 -15.95 -2.86 -0.02
N ALA A 133 -15.19 -1.77 0.14
CA ALA A 133 -13.76 -1.79 -0.04
C ALA A 133 -13.10 -2.71 0.99
N TYR A 134 -13.50 -2.58 2.26
CA TYR A 134 -13.00 -3.44 3.32
C TYR A 134 -13.35 -4.91 3.10
N ILE A 135 -14.59 -5.23 2.72
CA ILE A 135 -14.99 -6.60 2.38
C ILE A 135 -14.14 -7.15 1.24
N ASN A 136 -13.90 -6.37 0.18
CA ASN A 136 -13.17 -6.83 -0.99
C ASN A 136 -11.70 -7.18 -0.68
N ILE A 137 -11.08 -6.44 0.24
CA ILE A 137 -9.68 -6.68 0.61
C ILE A 137 -9.52 -7.69 1.75
N ALA A 138 -10.44 -7.74 2.71
CA ALA A 138 -10.35 -8.62 3.87
C ALA A 138 -10.84 -10.05 3.58
N LEU A 139 -11.85 -10.22 2.71
CA LEU A 139 -12.44 -11.52 2.42
C LEU A 139 -11.42 -12.54 1.85
N PRO A 140 -10.50 -12.17 0.93
CA PRO A 140 -9.48 -13.10 0.44
C PRO A 140 -8.59 -13.69 1.53
N PHE A 141 -8.15 -12.85 2.48
CA PHE A 141 -7.32 -13.28 3.59
C PHE A 141 -8.11 -14.14 4.58
N LEU A 142 -9.36 -13.75 4.86
CA LEU A 142 -10.25 -14.52 5.72
C LEU A 142 -10.52 -15.93 5.17
N LEU A 143 -10.78 -16.06 3.87
CA LEU A 143 -11.02 -17.35 3.23
C LEU A 143 -9.77 -18.25 3.28
N ASN A 144 -8.59 -17.69 3.01
CA ASN A 144 -7.34 -18.44 3.09
C ASN A 144 -7.00 -18.86 4.53
N ALA A 145 -7.20 -17.97 5.51
CA ALA A 145 -7.05 -18.31 6.93
C ALA A 145 -8.00 -19.45 7.33
N ALA A 146 -9.26 -19.39 6.90
CA ALA A 146 -10.25 -20.44 7.18
C ALA A 146 -9.83 -21.79 6.58
N ILE A 147 -9.34 -21.81 5.33
CA ILE A 147 -8.85 -23.04 4.70
C ILE A 147 -7.64 -23.61 5.46
N MET A 148 -6.67 -22.77 5.83
CA MET A 148 -5.49 -23.20 6.58
C MET A 148 -5.85 -23.74 7.97
N ILE A 149 -6.81 -23.14 8.66
CA ILE A 149 -7.28 -23.66 9.96
C ILE A 149 -8.04 -24.97 9.77
N ALA A 150 -8.90 -25.08 8.75
CA ALA A 150 -9.59 -26.32 8.45
C ALA A 150 -8.60 -27.46 8.12
N ALA A 151 -7.52 -27.17 7.40
CA ALA A 151 -6.48 -28.15 7.07
C ALA A 151 -5.81 -28.78 8.31
N LEU A 152 -5.67 -28.03 9.41
CA LEU A 152 -5.18 -28.56 10.70
C LEU A 152 -6.13 -29.60 11.31
N GLY A 153 -7.43 -29.50 11.03
CA GLY A 153 -8.43 -30.47 11.46
C GLY A 153 -8.37 -31.79 10.68
N PHE A 154 -7.95 -31.75 9.41
CA PHE A 154 -7.90 -32.93 8.54
C PHE A 154 -6.57 -33.68 8.59
N SER A 155 -5.45 -33.01 8.92
CA SER A 155 -4.12 -33.63 8.97
C SER A 155 -3.44 -33.41 10.31
N LYS A 156 -3.25 -34.51 11.06
CA LYS A 156 -2.46 -34.49 12.29
C LYS A 156 -1.00 -34.10 12.03
N GLY A 157 -0.42 -34.55 10.92
CA GLY A 157 0.97 -34.24 10.57
C GLY A 157 1.22 -32.76 10.24
N LEU A 158 0.21 -32.02 9.77
CA LEU A 158 0.32 -30.57 9.55
C LEU A 158 0.50 -29.80 10.87
N ARG A 159 -0.03 -30.31 11.99
CA ARG A 159 0.05 -29.67 13.31
C ARG A 159 1.47 -29.61 13.86
N ASP A 160 2.36 -30.45 13.33
CA ASP A 160 3.77 -30.41 13.66
C ASP A 160 4.48 -29.23 12.98
N PHE A 161 3.91 -28.64 11.94
CA PHE A 161 4.56 -27.62 11.11
C PHE A 161 4.07 -26.20 11.40
N TYR A 162 2.78 -26.04 11.68
CA TYR A 162 2.20 -24.75 12.05
C TYR A 162 0.96 -24.92 12.93
N SER A 163 0.54 -23.81 13.54
CA SER A 163 -0.60 -23.77 14.47
C SER A 163 -1.68 -22.79 14.03
N ALA A 164 -2.88 -22.92 14.59
CA ALA A 164 -3.95 -21.95 14.38
C ALA A 164 -3.57 -20.54 14.87
N SER A 165 -2.73 -20.43 15.92
CA SER A 165 -2.25 -19.14 16.41
C SER A 165 -1.37 -18.41 15.38
N MET A 166 -0.53 -19.13 14.63
CA MET A 166 0.26 -18.54 13.55
C MET A 166 -0.65 -17.98 12.44
N VAL A 167 -1.71 -18.71 12.07
CA VAL A 167 -2.67 -18.26 11.05
C VAL A 167 -3.46 -17.04 11.51
N ILE A 168 -3.92 -17.02 12.77
CA ILE A 168 -4.66 -15.88 13.33
C ILE A 168 -3.76 -14.64 13.42
N TYR A 169 -2.49 -14.82 13.81
CA TYR A 169 -1.51 -13.75 13.85
C TYR A 169 -1.30 -13.15 12.44
N TRP A 170 -1.07 -14.00 11.44
CA TRP A 170 -0.93 -13.59 10.04
C TRP A 170 -2.16 -12.81 9.55
N LEU A 171 -3.37 -13.36 9.77
CA LEU A 171 -4.62 -12.70 9.41
C LEU A 171 -4.78 -11.33 10.09
N GLY A 172 -4.44 -11.24 11.38
CA GLY A 172 -4.53 -10.00 12.14
C GLY A 172 -3.53 -8.94 11.66
N ALA A 173 -2.28 -9.33 11.42
CA ALA A 173 -1.24 -8.43 10.92
C ALA A 173 -1.59 -7.90 9.53
N ASP A 174 -2.08 -8.75 8.63
CA ASP A 174 -2.46 -8.33 7.28
C ASP A 174 -3.77 -7.54 7.25
N ALA A 175 -4.76 -7.88 8.08
CA ALA A 175 -5.97 -7.08 8.22
C ALA A 175 -5.64 -5.64 8.67
N PHE A 176 -4.68 -5.48 9.60
CA PHE A 176 -4.17 -4.18 10.00
C PHE A 176 -3.51 -3.43 8.84
N ARG A 177 -2.58 -4.07 8.13
CA ARG A 177 -1.88 -3.45 6.97
C ARG A 177 -2.87 -3.00 5.89
N LEU A 178 -3.81 -3.88 5.53
CA LEU A 178 -4.86 -3.62 4.57
C LEU A 178 -5.74 -2.44 4.98
N PHE A 179 -6.08 -2.33 6.26
CA PHE A 179 -6.87 -1.21 6.79
C PHE A 179 -6.13 0.13 6.65
N VAL A 180 -4.84 0.18 6.97
CA VAL A 180 -4.03 1.40 6.84
C VAL A 180 -3.90 1.83 5.37
N ILE A 181 -3.54 0.90 4.46
CA ILE A 181 -3.42 1.21 3.02
C ILE A 181 -4.77 1.60 2.43
N LEU A 182 -5.85 0.93 2.81
CA LEU A 182 -7.19 1.29 2.33
C LEU A 182 -7.53 2.72 2.75
N SER A 183 -7.30 3.08 4.01
CA SER A 183 -7.58 4.41 4.54
C SER A 183 -6.81 5.49 3.78
N PHE A 184 -5.53 5.24 3.52
CA PHE A 184 -4.69 6.10 2.70
C PHE A 184 -5.19 6.21 1.26
N SER A 185 -5.57 5.09 0.63
CA SER A 185 -6.09 5.14 -0.73
C SER A 185 -7.45 5.84 -0.82
N LEU A 186 -8.30 5.72 0.19
CA LEU A 186 -9.60 6.39 0.24
C LEU A 186 -9.44 7.91 0.36
N LEU A 187 -8.43 8.38 1.10
CA LEU A 187 -8.08 9.80 1.16
C LEU A 187 -7.85 10.39 -0.24
N PHE A 188 -7.01 9.73 -1.04
CA PHE A 188 -6.76 10.17 -2.42
C PHE A 188 -7.94 9.91 -3.34
N ALA A 189 -8.70 8.83 -3.13
CA ALA A 189 -9.93 8.58 -3.88
C ALA A 189 -10.94 9.73 -3.72
N SER A 190 -11.03 10.32 -2.53
CA SER A 190 -11.91 11.45 -2.22
C SER A 190 -11.32 12.83 -2.53
N SER A 191 -10.02 12.92 -2.89
CA SER A 191 -9.33 14.19 -3.18
C SER A 191 -9.14 14.47 -4.68
N THR A 192 -9.37 13.46 -5.52
CA THR A 192 -8.94 13.45 -6.92
C THR A 192 -10.13 13.33 -7.87
N GLY A 193 -10.15 14.08 -8.96
CA GLY A 193 -11.31 14.16 -9.84
C GLY A 193 -11.36 13.08 -10.91
N THR A 194 -10.29 12.28 -11.05
CA THR A 194 -10.22 11.17 -12.00
C THR A 194 -9.65 9.91 -11.35
N THR A 195 -10.00 8.74 -11.88
CA THR A 195 -9.40 7.46 -11.45
C THR A 195 -7.90 7.41 -11.73
N GLY A 196 -7.46 7.99 -12.86
CA GLY A 196 -6.04 8.03 -13.22
C GLY A 196 -5.22 8.85 -12.23
N SER A 197 -5.69 10.05 -11.88
CA SER A 197 -5.01 10.90 -10.91
C SER A 197 -5.01 10.30 -9.50
N GLN A 198 -6.08 9.62 -9.10
CA GLN A 198 -6.09 8.84 -7.87
C GLN A 198 -4.94 7.82 -7.83
N LEU A 199 -4.84 6.95 -8.84
CA LEU A 199 -3.82 5.89 -8.85
C LEU A 199 -2.40 6.48 -8.79
N VAL A 200 -2.14 7.48 -9.63
CA VAL A 200 -0.82 8.12 -9.70
C VAL A 200 -0.47 8.82 -8.40
N LEU A 201 -1.38 9.63 -7.84
CA LEU A 201 -1.10 10.39 -6.63
C LEU A 201 -0.96 9.47 -5.41
N THR A 202 -1.80 8.45 -5.25
CA THR A 202 -1.64 7.50 -4.16
C THR A 202 -0.26 6.82 -4.20
N ILE A 203 0.22 6.41 -5.37
CA ILE A 203 1.53 5.78 -5.52
C ILE A 203 2.67 6.77 -5.25
N ILE A 204 2.58 7.99 -5.80
CA ILE A 204 3.58 9.04 -5.57
C ILE A 204 3.69 9.32 -4.07
N PHE A 205 2.57 9.59 -3.39
CA PHE A 205 2.56 9.90 -1.96
C PHE A 205 2.89 8.70 -1.07
N PHE A 206 2.68 7.48 -1.55
CA PHE A 206 3.13 6.28 -0.86
C PHE A 206 4.66 6.23 -0.81
N ILE A 207 5.33 6.40 -1.96
CA ILE A 207 6.80 6.31 -2.07
C ILE A 207 7.50 7.59 -1.59
N PHE A 208 6.78 8.72 -1.65
CA PHE A 208 7.31 10.06 -1.39
C PHE A 208 8.14 10.18 -0.11
N PRO A 209 7.72 9.67 1.07
CA PRO A 209 8.51 9.84 2.28
C PRO A 209 9.90 9.22 2.19
N LEU A 210 10.02 8.02 1.59
CA LEU A 210 11.31 7.35 1.41
C LEU A 210 12.17 8.08 0.37
N GLY A 211 11.58 8.48 -0.76
CA GLY A 211 12.30 9.21 -1.80
C GLY A 211 12.79 10.58 -1.30
N PHE A 212 11.96 11.30 -0.56
CA PHE A 212 12.29 12.60 0.01
C PHE A 212 13.36 12.50 1.11
N ALA A 213 13.25 11.49 1.99
CA ALA A 213 14.28 11.16 2.97
C ALA A 213 15.65 10.93 2.31
N GLY A 214 15.70 10.08 1.28
CA GLY A 214 16.94 9.81 0.55
C GLY A 214 17.50 11.03 -0.18
N LEU A 215 16.64 11.90 -0.72
CA LEU A 215 17.08 13.17 -1.30
C LEU A 215 17.70 14.10 -0.25
N ILE A 216 17.11 14.19 0.94
CA ILE A 216 17.69 14.97 2.04
C ILE A 216 19.07 14.41 2.42
N ASP A 217 19.18 13.09 2.59
CA ASP A 217 20.43 12.42 2.95
C ASP A 217 21.56 12.75 1.96
N MET A 218 21.30 12.54 0.66
CA MET A 218 22.26 12.82 -0.39
C MET A 218 22.71 14.29 -0.40
N ASN A 219 21.76 15.21 -0.19
CA ASN A 219 22.07 16.63 -0.15
C ASN A 219 22.90 16.98 1.09
N MET A 220 22.53 16.49 2.26
CA MET A 220 23.28 16.76 3.49
C MET A 220 24.69 16.16 3.43
N TYR A 221 24.85 14.96 2.87
CA TYR A 221 26.16 14.36 2.63
C TYR A 221 27.03 15.21 1.69
N MET A 222 26.47 15.67 0.56
CA MET A 222 27.14 16.55 -0.39
C MET A 222 27.64 17.85 0.27
N TRP A 223 26.89 18.41 1.23
CA TRP A 223 27.29 19.61 1.98
C TRP A 223 28.25 19.32 3.16
N GLY A 224 28.69 18.07 3.35
CA GLY A 224 29.67 17.68 4.36
C GLY A 224 29.10 17.50 5.77
N TYR A 225 27.78 17.34 5.92
CA TYR A 225 27.17 17.03 7.20
C TYR A 225 27.42 15.55 7.59
N SER A 226 27.57 15.30 8.90
CA SER A 226 27.78 13.94 9.44
C SER A 226 26.55 13.05 9.21
N SER A 227 26.76 11.85 8.66
CA SER A 227 25.71 10.87 8.37
C SER A 227 24.96 10.38 9.61
N PHE A 228 25.61 10.33 10.78
CA PHE A 228 25.02 9.71 11.98
C PHE A 228 23.76 10.42 12.49
N VAL A 229 23.74 11.76 12.51
CA VAL A 229 22.56 12.55 12.95
C VAL A 229 21.42 12.43 11.92
N ILE A 230 21.77 12.22 10.66
CA ILE A 230 20.85 12.14 9.53
C ILE A 230 20.17 10.78 9.54
N ASP A 231 20.94 9.70 9.70
CA ASP A 231 20.44 8.34 9.79
C ASP A 231 19.38 8.20 10.89
N ASP A 232 19.63 8.77 12.07
CA ASP A 232 18.67 8.75 13.18
C ASP A 232 17.37 9.51 12.86
N PHE A 233 17.48 10.72 12.29
CA PHE A 233 16.31 11.49 11.86
C PHE A 233 15.51 10.76 10.79
N LEU A 234 16.18 10.18 9.79
CA LEU A 234 15.54 9.46 8.70
C LEU A 234 14.91 8.16 9.16
N ASN A 235 15.56 7.42 10.08
CA ASN A 235 14.98 6.23 10.69
C ASN A 235 13.71 6.56 11.48
N ILE A 236 13.72 7.64 12.26
CA ILE A 236 12.53 8.14 12.94
C ILE A 236 11.46 8.52 11.92
N PHE A 237 11.83 9.27 10.88
CA PHE A 237 10.89 9.70 9.84
C PHE A 237 10.22 8.50 9.16
N VAL A 238 11.00 7.54 8.67
CA VAL A 238 10.49 6.32 8.00
C VAL A 238 9.56 5.52 8.92
N ARG A 239 9.90 5.38 10.21
CA ARG A 239 9.08 4.65 11.19
C ARG A 239 7.67 5.22 11.36
N TYR A 240 7.47 6.51 11.11
CA TYR A 240 6.17 7.17 11.18
C TYR A 240 5.52 7.39 9.80
N THR A 241 6.03 6.71 8.77
CA THR A 241 5.44 6.71 7.43
C THR A 241 4.70 5.42 7.16
N ILE A 242 3.75 5.46 6.23
CA ILE A 242 2.91 4.32 5.88
C ILE A 242 3.75 3.14 5.34
N LEU A 243 4.95 3.38 4.81
CA LEU A 243 5.87 2.31 4.38
C LEU A 243 6.30 1.40 5.53
N ASP A 244 6.33 1.90 6.77
CA ASP A 244 6.78 1.12 7.92
C ASP A 244 5.90 -0.12 8.13
N ILE A 245 4.62 -0.08 7.74
CA ILE A 245 3.72 -1.24 7.90
C ILE A 245 4.16 -2.46 7.07
N LEU A 246 5.03 -2.27 6.07
CA LEU A 246 5.60 -3.35 5.26
C LEU A 246 6.76 -4.06 5.94
N ASN A 247 7.30 -3.48 7.03
CA ASN A 247 8.31 -4.12 7.86
C ASN A 247 7.71 -5.25 8.72
N ASN A 248 8.57 -5.91 9.49
CA ASN A 248 8.13 -6.86 10.51
C ASN A 248 7.20 -6.14 11.49
N ILE A 249 5.98 -6.67 11.67
CA ILE A 249 4.92 -6.03 12.45
C ILE A 249 5.33 -5.77 13.91
N GLU A 250 6.27 -6.57 14.44
CA GLU A 250 6.85 -6.40 15.79
C GLU A 250 7.59 -5.07 15.96
N ASN A 251 8.12 -4.51 14.88
CA ASN A 251 8.86 -3.24 14.90
C ASN A 251 7.95 -2.02 14.61
N VAL A 252 6.75 -2.28 14.08
CA VAL A 252 5.81 -1.26 13.62
C VAL A 252 5.06 -0.67 14.81
N SER A 253 4.95 0.66 14.83
CA SER A 253 4.14 1.34 15.84
C SER A 253 2.64 1.21 15.51
N ILE A 254 2.02 0.08 15.89
CA ILE A 254 0.63 -0.25 15.54
C ILE A 254 -0.34 0.87 15.93
N SER A 255 -0.25 1.39 17.15
CA SER A 255 -1.16 2.43 17.65
C SER A 255 -1.11 3.70 16.82
N PHE A 256 0.09 4.15 16.43
CA PHE A 256 0.26 5.34 15.59
C PHE A 256 -0.40 5.17 14.22
N HIS A 257 -0.12 4.05 13.55
CA HIS A 257 -0.65 3.76 12.22
C HIS A 257 -2.17 3.52 12.22
N LEU A 258 -2.71 2.96 13.30
CA LEU A 258 -4.14 2.79 13.46
C LEU A 258 -4.84 4.15 13.64
N ILE A 259 -4.28 5.03 14.47
CA ILE A 259 -4.77 6.39 14.66
C ILE A 259 -4.70 7.16 13.34
N SER A 260 -3.56 7.10 12.63
CA SER A 260 -3.41 7.79 11.35
C SER A 260 -4.40 7.28 10.30
N ALA A 261 -4.65 5.96 10.26
CA ALA A 261 -5.68 5.37 9.39
C ALA A 261 -7.08 5.91 9.70
N ILE A 262 -7.46 5.99 10.97
CA ILE A 262 -8.74 6.57 11.40
C ILE A 262 -8.83 8.05 10.99
N VAL A 263 -7.79 8.83 11.22
CA VAL A 263 -7.73 10.25 10.82
C VAL A 263 -7.87 10.39 9.29
N MET A 264 -7.18 9.57 8.50
CA MET A 264 -7.28 9.56 7.03
C MET A 264 -8.68 9.19 6.55
N LEU A 265 -9.37 8.24 7.19
CA LEU A 265 -10.76 7.90 6.87
C LEU A 265 -11.72 9.05 7.18
N ILE A 266 -11.54 9.72 8.31
CA ILE A 266 -12.35 10.90 8.69
C ILE A 266 -12.11 12.03 7.68
N ALA A 267 -10.86 12.28 7.30
CA ALA A 267 -10.51 13.27 6.28
C ALA A 267 -11.11 12.90 4.91
N SER A 268 -11.02 11.64 4.49
CA SER A 268 -11.63 11.11 3.27
C SER A 268 -13.14 11.34 3.25
N LYS A 269 -13.84 11.08 4.37
CA LYS A 269 -15.27 11.39 4.52
C LYS A 269 -15.53 12.88 4.30
N PHE A 270 -14.80 13.74 5.00
CA PHE A 270 -15.02 15.19 4.94
C PHE A 270 -14.82 15.73 3.51
N LEU A 271 -13.77 15.29 2.84
CA LEU A 271 -13.48 15.66 1.46
C LEU A 271 -14.56 15.17 0.50
N PHE A 272 -15.05 13.94 0.68
CA PHE A 272 -16.13 13.39 -0.14
C PHE A 272 -17.45 14.19 0.02
N GLU A 273 -17.79 14.60 1.23
CA GLU A 273 -19.00 15.40 1.50
C GLU A 273 -18.93 16.80 0.88
N HIS A 274 -17.75 17.45 0.95
CA HIS A 274 -17.52 18.82 0.48
C HIS A 274 -17.16 18.92 -0.99
N ASN A 275 -17.13 17.80 -1.70
CA ASN A 275 -16.70 17.77 -3.09
C ASN A 275 -17.68 18.57 -3.97
N LYS A 276 -17.14 19.54 -4.72
CA LYS A 276 -17.92 20.42 -5.61
C LYS A 276 -18.04 19.77 -6.98
N LEU A 277 -19.28 19.63 -7.45
CA LEU A 277 -19.64 18.89 -8.67
C LEU A 277 -19.01 19.45 -9.95
N GLU A 278 -18.67 20.74 -9.93
CA GLU A 278 -18.17 21.50 -11.07
C GLU A 278 -16.72 21.17 -11.45
N ARG A 279 -15.94 20.53 -10.56
CA ARG A 279 -14.53 20.17 -10.81
C ARG A 279 -14.29 18.66 -11.02
N SER A 280 -15.37 17.87 -11.09
CA SER A 280 -15.31 16.44 -11.42
C SER A 280 -14.75 16.25 -12.84
N GLY A 281 -13.51 15.72 -12.93
CA GLY A 281 -12.77 15.54 -14.17
C GLY A 281 -11.40 16.21 -14.20
N GLU A 282 -11.06 17.07 -13.24
CA GLU A 282 -9.71 17.61 -13.07
C GLU A 282 -8.79 16.64 -12.30
N THR A 283 -7.46 16.76 -12.46
CA THR A 283 -6.49 15.90 -11.74
C THR A 283 -6.65 15.98 -10.22
N LEU A 284 -6.90 17.18 -9.71
CA LEU A 284 -7.11 17.48 -8.29
C LEU A 284 -8.41 18.26 -8.14
N GLU A 285 -9.26 17.85 -7.20
CA GLU A 285 -10.57 18.49 -6.98
C GLU A 285 -10.45 19.80 -6.19
N PHE A 286 -9.33 20.00 -5.49
CA PHE A 286 -9.09 21.14 -4.60
C PHE A 286 -7.90 21.98 -5.05
N GLU A 287 -8.10 23.30 -5.13
CA GLU A 287 -7.07 24.28 -5.52
C GLU A 287 -5.88 24.30 -4.55
N SER A 288 -6.13 24.11 -3.24
CA SER A 288 -5.07 24.04 -2.24
C SER A 288 -4.13 22.85 -2.47
N MET A 289 -4.66 21.70 -2.93
CA MET A 289 -3.87 20.52 -3.26
C MET A 289 -3.00 20.75 -4.51
N GLU A 290 -3.44 21.58 -5.45
CA GLU A 290 -2.61 21.95 -6.63
C GLU A 290 -1.33 22.67 -6.20
N THR A 291 -1.44 23.61 -5.26
CA THR A 291 -0.31 24.37 -4.76
C THR A 291 0.65 23.46 -4.00
N PHE A 292 0.14 22.60 -3.13
CA PHE A 292 0.96 21.62 -2.40
C PHE A 292 1.72 20.69 -3.35
N PHE A 293 1.06 20.18 -4.41
CA PHE A 293 1.70 19.33 -5.41
C PHE A 293 2.81 20.06 -6.18
N LYS A 294 2.58 21.31 -6.63
CA LYS A 294 3.60 22.11 -7.33
C LYS A 294 4.83 22.35 -6.46
N VAL A 295 4.63 22.73 -5.21
CA VAL A 295 5.72 22.96 -4.25
C VAL A 295 6.48 21.66 -4.00
N GLY A 296 5.78 20.57 -3.73
CA GLY A 296 6.40 19.26 -3.48
C GLY A 296 7.28 18.80 -4.66
N VAL A 297 6.76 18.86 -5.88
CA VAL A 297 7.51 18.48 -7.10
C VAL A 297 8.70 19.43 -7.32
N ALA A 298 8.53 20.75 -7.14
CA ALA A 298 9.60 21.72 -7.29
C ALA A 298 10.76 21.48 -6.30
N VAL A 299 10.45 21.23 -5.02
CA VAL A 299 11.45 20.94 -3.99
C VAL A 299 12.18 19.62 -4.29
N CYS A 300 11.45 18.56 -4.64
CA CYS A 300 12.09 17.27 -4.95
C CYS A 300 12.99 17.36 -6.19
N THR A 301 12.53 18.05 -7.24
CA THR A 301 13.31 18.24 -8.48
C THR A 301 14.54 19.09 -8.22
N SER A 302 14.42 20.12 -7.37
CA SER A 302 15.55 20.92 -6.90
C SER A 302 16.60 20.04 -6.21
N LEU A 303 16.21 19.32 -5.15
CA LEU A 303 17.11 18.45 -4.39
C LEU A 303 17.80 17.39 -5.27
N LEU A 304 17.08 16.82 -6.23
CA LEU A 304 17.63 15.86 -7.17
C LEU A 304 18.65 16.50 -8.13
N LEU A 305 18.31 17.62 -8.76
CA LEU A 305 19.21 18.28 -9.71
C LEU A 305 20.43 18.90 -9.04
N GLY A 306 20.33 19.34 -7.78
CA GLY A 306 21.50 19.79 -7.02
C GLY A 306 22.57 18.71 -6.89
N VAL A 307 22.16 17.50 -6.50
CA VAL A 307 23.07 16.33 -6.41
C VAL A 307 23.63 15.93 -7.78
N ILE A 308 22.80 15.93 -8.82
CA ILE A 308 23.23 15.59 -10.17
C ILE A 308 24.25 16.61 -10.71
N PHE A 309 24.03 17.91 -10.51
CA PHE A 309 24.90 18.97 -11.01
C PHE A 309 26.25 19.01 -10.29
N ASP A 310 26.28 18.74 -8.99
CA ASP A 310 27.53 18.58 -8.25
C ASP A 310 28.35 17.41 -8.82
N GLY A 311 27.69 16.28 -9.10
CA GLY A 311 28.32 15.11 -9.73
C GLY A 311 28.87 15.33 -11.15
N PHE A 312 28.45 16.38 -11.87
CA PHE A 312 29.07 16.77 -13.14
C PHE A 312 30.34 17.60 -12.96
N GLY A 313 30.47 18.30 -11.84
CA GLY A 313 31.65 19.10 -11.50
C GLY A 313 32.85 18.26 -11.08
N ASP A 314 32.61 17.04 -10.60
CA ASP A 314 33.61 16.14 -10.07
C ASP A 314 33.50 14.76 -10.71
N LEU A 315 34.50 14.37 -11.52
CA LEU A 315 34.63 12.99 -12.05
C LEU A 315 34.99 11.96 -10.97
N ASN A 316 34.85 12.33 -9.69
CA ASN A 316 35.01 11.51 -8.50
C ASN A 316 33.94 11.89 -7.46
N ILE A 317 32.98 11.00 -7.25
CA ILE A 317 31.78 11.15 -6.41
C ILE A 317 32.11 11.35 -4.90
N TYR A 318 33.39 11.48 -4.53
CA TYR A 318 33.88 11.46 -3.14
C TYR A 318 34.78 12.64 -2.74
N ARG A 319 34.91 13.67 -3.57
CA ARG A 319 35.69 14.86 -3.19
C ARG A 319 34.82 16.10 -3.25
N SER A 320 34.92 16.90 -2.18
CA SER A 320 34.29 18.20 -2.08
C SER A 320 34.85 19.12 -3.16
N GLY A 321 33.99 19.71 -4.00
CA GLY A 321 34.46 20.81 -4.84
C GLY A 321 33.66 21.23 -6.07
N ASN A 322 32.36 21.56 -5.98
CA ASN A 322 31.82 22.73 -6.69
C ASN A 322 30.44 23.17 -6.18
N SER A 323 30.41 23.85 -5.02
CA SER A 323 29.20 24.39 -4.38
C SER A 323 28.36 25.30 -5.31
N ILE A 324 28.97 25.89 -6.34
CA ILE A 324 28.28 26.73 -7.34
C ILE A 324 27.45 25.90 -8.31
N LEU A 325 27.94 24.74 -8.76
CA LEU A 325 27.20 23.87 -9.68
C LEU A 325 25.98 23.25 -8.99
N ALA A 326 26.14 22.82 -7.73
CA ALA A 326 25.02 22.36 -6.90
C ALA A 326 23.92 23.43 -6.76
N VAL A 327 24.30 24.69 -6.47
CA VAL A 327 23.36 25.81 -6.38
C VAL A 327 22.65 26.10 -7.71
N LEU A 328 23.37 26.03 -8.82
CA LEU A 328 22.76 26.12 -10.16
C LEU A 328 21.77 24.97 -10.40
N GLY A 329 22.12 23.74 -10.00
CA GLY A 329 21.23 22.58 -10.05
C GLY A 329 19.94 22.79 -9.26
N TYR A 330 20.01 23.35 -8.05
CA TYR A 330 18.82 23.70 -7.26
C TYR A 330 17.93 24.73 -7.95
N ILE A 331 18.51 25.80 -8.50
CA ILE A 331 17.74 26.85 -9.19
C ILE A 331 17.04 26.26 -10.42
N VAL A 332 17.78 25.51 -11.25
CA VAL A 332 17.24 24.86 -12.45
C VAL A 332 16.15 23.86 -12.06
N GLY A 333 16.36 23.08 -10.99
CA GLY A 333 15.39 22.09 -10.52
C GLY A 333 14.12 22.69 -9.95
N LEU A 334 14.20 23.82 -9.21
CA LEU A 334 13.03 24.56 -8.77
C LEU A 334 12.18 25.03 -9.96
N LEU A 335 12.82 25.64 -10.96
CA LEU A 335 12.13 26.17 -12.15
C LEU A 335 11.51 25.04 -12.98
N LEU A 336 12.26 23.97 -13.25
CA LEU A 336 11.78 22.82 -14.01
C LEU A 336 10.67 22.08 -13.28
N GLY A 337 10.85 21.79 -11.99
CA GLY A 337 9.84 21.10 -11.19
C GLY A 337 8.53 21.88 -11.10
N TRP A 338 8.60 23.21 -10.91
CA TRP A 338 7.42 24.06 -10.93
C TRP A 338 6.74 24.07 -12.30
N PHE A 339 7.52 24.14 -13.38
CA PHE A 339 7.00 24.10 -14.75
C PHE A 339 6.30 22.78 -15.06
N ILE A 340 6.94 21.63 -14.76
CA ILE A 340 6.40 20.28 -14.98
C ILE A 340 5.10 20.08 -14.20
N ALA A 341 5.09 20.44 -12.91
CA ALA A 341 3.88 20.31 -12.09
C ALA A 341 2.75 21.22 -12.58
N SER A 342 3.08 22.45 -12.98
CA SER A 342 2.10 23.38 -13.56
C SER A 342 1.54 22.89 -14.88
N TYR A 343 2.38 22.29 -15.74
CA TYR A 343 1.96 21.72 -17.00
C TYR A 343 1.03 20.52 -16.78
N SER A 344 1.41 19.57 -15.90
CA SER A 344 0.62 18.38 -15.59
C SER A 344 -0.77 18.69 -15.06
N ILE A 345 -0.93 19.77 -14.29
CA ILE A 345 -2.22 20.23 -13.78
C ILE A 345 -3.03 20.88 -14.91
N LYS A 346 -2.41 21.73 -15.74
CA LYS A 346 -3.10 22.43 -16.84
C LYS A 346 -3.59 21.49 -17.94
N THR A 347 -2.86 20.44 -18.28
CA THR A 347 -3.25 19.47 -19.32
C THR A 347 -4.54 18.73 -19.03
N ASN A 348 -4.91 18.59 -17.75
CA ASN A 348 -6.10 17.87 -17.32
C ASN A 348 -7.23 18.79 -16.84
N ARG A 349 -7.11 20.12 -16.97
CA ARG A 349 -8.27 20.98 -16.82
C ARG A 349 -9.20 20.69 -17.98
N ALA A 350 -10.43 20.29 -17.68
CA ALA A 350 -11.48 20.24 -18.67
C ALA A 350 -11.53 21.63 -19.31
N LYS A 351 -11.34 21.72 -20.64
CA LYS A 351 -11.73 22.93 -21.37
C LYS A 351 -13.23 23.08 -21.11
N ALA A 352 -13.58 24.08 -20.30
CA ALA A 352 -14.95 24.44 -20.00
C ALA A 352 -15.71 24.70 -21.29
#